data_AF-A0A1G3B2E3-F1
#
_entry.id   AF-A0A1G3B2E3-F1
#
_cell.length_a   1.000
_cell.length_b   1.000
_cell.length_c   1.000
_cell.angle_alpha   90.00
_cell.angle_beta   90.00
_cell.angle_gamma   90.00
#
_symmetry.space_group_name_H-M   'P 1'
#
loop_
_entity.id
_entity.type
_entity.pdbx_description
1 polymer ?
#
loop_
_entity_poly.entity_id
_entity_poly.type
_entity_poly.pdbx_seq_one_letter_code
_entity_poly.pdbx_strand_id
1 'polypeptide(L)'
;MPITRRQFELGIDNRVNELMIKVYELLESNRDQAYSLAEILENLRLTPAIYADLLGIAIKTLRRIGAIEVSEVADVNYYAFRQAVHKDTWALEKEEENIPF
;
A
#
# COMPACT_ATOMS: atom_id res chain seq x y z
N MET A 1 -10.06 16.68 -0.86
CA MET A 1 -10.45 16.35 -2.25
C MET A 1 -11.60 15.34 -2.21
N PRO A 2 -12.48 15.30 -3.23
CA PRO A 2 -13.38 14.16 -3.40
C PRO A 2 -12.57 12.88 -3.67
N ILE A 3 -13.03 11.74 -3.15
CA ILE A 3 -12.43 10.44 -3.47
C ILE A 3 -12.87 9.97 -4.86
N THR A 4 -12.01 9.25 -5.58
CA THR A 4 -12.34 8.66 -6.88
C THR A 4 -13.34 7.50 -6.72
N ARG A 5 -14.03 7.14 -7.81
CA ARG A 5 -14.93 5.97 -7.82
C ARG A 5 -14.22 4.68 -7.39
N ARG A 6 -12.98 4.48 -7.86
CA ARG A 6 -12.14 3.33 -7.49
C ARG A 6 -11.79 3.34 -6.01
N GLN A 7 -11.46 4.51 -5.44
CA GLN A 7 -11.23 4.65 -3.99
C GLN A 7 -12.49 4.32 -3.18
N PHE A 8 -13.67 4.76 -3.62
CA PHE A 8 -14.94 4.41 -2.98
C PHE A 8 -15.22 2.90 -3.04
N GLU A 9 -15.04 2.26 -4.19
CA GLU A 9 -15.22 0.81 -4.36
C GLU A 9 -14.23 -0.02 -3.52
N LEU A 10 -13.05 0.56 -3.23
CA LEU A 10 -12.04 -0.03 -2.36
C LEU A 10 -12.27 0.28 -0.87
N GLY A 11 -13.27 1.09 -0.52
CA GLY A 11 -13.53 1.51 0.85
C GLY A 11 -12.46 2.43 1.44
N ILE A 12 -11.73 3.16 0.59
CA ILE A 12 -10.65 4.06 0.98
C ILE A 12 -11.24 5.42 1.38
N ASP A 13 -11.07 5.79 2.65
CA ASP A 13 -11.27 7.17 3.11
C ASP A 13 -9.95 7.97 3.06
N ASN A 14 -9.99 9.26 3.40
CA ASN A 14 -8.80 10.12 3.35
C ASN A 14 -7.67 9.65 4.27
N ARG A 15 -7.99 9.10 5.46
CA ARG A 15 -6.98 8.66 6.43
C ARG A 15 -6.29 7.39 5.95
N VAL A 16 -7.07 6.46 5.39
CA VAL A 16 -6.54 5.25 4.76
C VAL A 16 -5.70 5.63 3.55
N ASN A 17 -6.15 6.56 2.72
CA ASN A 17 -5.41 7.01 1.53
C ASN A 17 -4.05 7.61 1.89
N GLU A 18 -4.00 8.52 2.86
CA GLU A 18 -2.76 9.11 3.35
C GLU A 18 -1.79 8.05 3.88
N LEU A 19 -2.30 7.05 4.59
CA LEU A 19 -1.48 5.97 5.11
C LEU A 19 -0.99 5.03 4.01
N MET A 20 -1.84 4.71 3.03
CA MET A 20 -1.44 3.96 1.85
C MET A 20 -0.31 4.65 1.09
N ILE A 21 -0.38 5.97 0.90
CA ILE A 21 0.69 6.74 0.25
C ILE A 21 2.01 6.59 1.01
N LYS A 22 1.99 6.81 2.33
CA LYS A 22 3.20 6.69 3.17
C LYS A 22 3.83 5.30 3.13
N VAL A 23 3.01 4.26 3.24
CA VAL A 23 3.49 2.86 3.16
C VAL A 23 4.04 2.57 1.78
N TYR A 24 3.33 2.96 0.73
CA TYR A 24 3.76 2.76 -0.65
C TYR A 24 5.10 3.47 -0.91
N GLU A 25 5.26 4.73 -0.50
CA GLU A 25 6.49 5.49 -0.71
C GLU A 25 7.68 4.92 0.07
N LEU A 26 7.46 4.41 1.29
CA LEU A 26 8.48 3.71 2.06
C LEU A 26 8.98 2.48 1.30
N LEU A 27 8.08 1.64 0.82
CA LEU A 27 8.42 0.41 0.11
C LEU A 27 9.02 0.70 -1.27
N GLU A 28 8.47 1.65 -2.01
CA GLU A 28 8.95 2.07 -3.33
C GLU A 28 10.37 2.64 -3.28
N SER A 29 10.70 3.36 -2.21
CA SER A 29 12.04 3.93 -2.02
C SER A 29 13.08 2.88 -1.62
N ASN A 30 12.65 1.70 -1.15
CA ASN A 30 13.50 0.63 -0.64
C ASN A 30 13.15 -0.71 -1.33
N ARG A 31 13.24 -0.74 -2.66
CA ARG A 31 12.76 -1.88 -3.49
C ARG A 31 13.49 -3.20 -3.25
N ASP A 32 14.66 -3.15 -2.63
CA ASP A 32 15.50 -4.30 -2.28
C ASP A 32 15.23 -4.82 -0.85
N GLN A 33 14.31 -4.20 -0.12
CA GLN A 33 13.99 -4.51 1.28
C GLN A 33 12.53 -4.93 1.44
N ALA A 34 12.30 -5.77 2.44
CA ALA A 34 10.97 -6.15 2.90
C ALA A 34 10.83 -5.76 4.37
N TYR A 35 9.64 -5.31 4.76
CA TYR A 35 9.38 -4.80 6.10
C TYR A 35 8.21 -5.54 6.73
N SER A 36 8.35 -5.88 8.01
CA SER A 36 7.24 -6.30 8.85
C SER A 36 6.33 -5.11 9.19
N LEU A 37 5.13 -5.41 9.71
CA LEU A 37 4.20 -4.37 10.14
C LEU A 37 4.78 -3.47 11.24
N ALA A 38 5.57 -4.04 12.15
CA ALA A 38 6.24 -3.30 13.22
C ALA A 38 7.29 -2.34 12.67
N GLU A 39 8.12 -2.80 11.74
CA GLU A 39 9.14 -1.96 11.11
C GLU A 39 8.52 -0.84 10.27
N ILE A 40 7.37 -1.08 9.60
CA ILE A 40 6.64 -0.02 8.90
C ILE A 40 6.16 1.06 9.87
N LEU A 41 5.56 0.68 11.00
CA LEU A 41 5.12 1.63 12.03
C LEU A 41 6.29 2.45 12.58
N GLU A 42 7.42 1.80 12.84
CA GLU A 42 8.64 2.45 13.34
C GLU A 42 9.20 3.45 12.31
N ASN A 43 9.39 3.03 11.06
CA ASN A 43 9.92 3.88 9.99
C ASN A 43 9.02 5.10 9.72
N LEU A 44 7.71 4.92 9.78
CA LEU A 44 6.74 6.00 9.60
C LEU A 44 6.50 6.82 10.89
N ARG A 45 7.16 6.47 12.00
CA ARG A 45 6.99 7.08 13.33
C ARG A 45 5.53 7.15 13.78
N LEU A 46 4.78 6.08 13.51
CA LEU A 46 3.36 5.97 13.83
C LEU A 46 3.14 5.18 15.11
N THR A 47 2.28 5.68 15.99
CA THR A 47 1.94 4.99 17.24
C THR A 47 1.05 3.77 16.94
N PRO A 48 1.47 2.53 17.31
CA PRO A 48 0.70 1.32 17.01
C PRO A 48 -0.74 1.38 17.53
N ALA A 49 -0.95 1.87 18.75
CA ALA A 49 -2.27 1.98 19.39
C ALA A 49 -3.30 2.83 18.62
N ILE A 50 -2.83 3.72 17.74
CA ILE A 50 -3.69 4.62 16.96
C ILE A 50 -3.84 4.11 15.51
N TYR A 51 -2.79 3.48 14.97
CA TYR A 51 -2.67 3.22 13.54
C TYR A 51 -2.73 1.74 13.15
N ALA A 52 -2.70 0.78 14.09
CA ALA A 52 -2.68 -0.65 13.76
C ALA A 52 -3.82 -1.07 12.81
N ASP A 53 -5.06 -0.69 13.13
CA ASP A 53 -6.24 -1.05 12.31
C ASP A 53 -6.19 -0.39 10.93
N LEU A 54 -5.90 0.92 10.89
CA LEU A 54 -5.78 1.67 9.64
C LEU A 54 -4.65 1.14 8.76
N LEU A 55 -3.53 0.74 9.37
CA LEU A 55 -2.39 0.19 8.66
C LEU A 55 -2.71 -1.19 8.09
N GLY A 56 -3.43 -2.02 8.84
CA GLY A 56 -3.95 -3.30 8.35
C GLY A 56 -4.84 -3.12 7.11
N ILE A 57 -5.73 -2.12 7.12
CA ILE A 57 -6.57 -1.77 5.96
C ILE A 57 -5.69 -1.29 4.79
N ALA A 58 -4.76 -0.37 5.03
CA ALA A 58 -3.89 0.18 3.99
C ALA A 58 -3.05 -0.92 3.30
N ILE A 59 -2.40 -1.78 4.07
CA ILE A 59 -1.60 -2.91 3.56
C ILE A 59 -2.48 -3.89 2.79
N LYS A 60 -3.65 -4.26 3.33
CA LYS A 60 -4.58 -5.18 2.65
C LYS A 60 -5.03 -4.62 1.32
N THR A 61 -5.32 -3.32 1.25
CA THR A 61 -5.74 -2.64 0.02
C THR A 61 -4.61 -2.55 -0.99
N LEU A 62 -3.40 -2.14 -0.57
CA LEU A 62 -2.21 -2.12 -1.44
C LEU A 62 -1.89 -3.50 -2.02
N ARG A 63 -2.01 -4.56 -1.20
CA ARG A 63 -1.86 -5.94 -1.65
C ARG A 63 -2.94 -6.33 -2.66
N ARG A 64 -4.20 -5.96 -2.41
CA ARG A 64 -5.33 -6.23 -3.32
C ARG A 64 -5.15 -5.55 -4.67
N ILE A 65 -4.60 -4.34 -4.69
CA ILE A 65 -4.26 -3.62 -5.93
C ILE A 65 -3.06 -4.28 -6.63
N GLY A 66 -2.21 -4.99 -5.89
CA GLY A 66 -1.01 -5.63 -6.40
C GLY A 66 0.22 -4.73 -6.38
N ALA A 67 0.16 -3.57 -5.71
CA ALA A 67 1.28 -2.65 -5.56
C ALA A 67 2.40 -3.22 -4.67
N ILE A 68 2.02 -4.08 -3.71
CA ILE A 68 2.94 -4.74 -2.79
C ILE A 68 2.74 -6.25 -2.83
N GLU A 69 3.78 -6.98 -2.47
CA GLU A 69 3.73 -8.41 -2.21
C GLU A 69 3.86 -8.69 -0.71
N VAL A 70 3.44 -9.90 -0.31
CA VAL A 70 3.56 -10.38 1.06
C VAL A 70 4.15 -11.77 1.05
N SER A 71 5.12 -11.99 1.94
CA SER A 71 5.71 -13.31 2.20
C SER A 71 5.81 -13.52 3.70
N GLU A 72 5.63 -14.76 4.14
CA GLU A 72 5.77 -15.15 5.55
C GLU A 72 7.15 -15.77 5.77
N VAL A 73 7.87 -15.27 6.77
CA VAL A 73 9.19 -15.77 7.18
C VAL A 73 9.19 -15.91 8.69
N ALA A 74 9.40 -17.13 9.19
CA ALA A 74 9.42 -17.42 10.63
C ALA A 74 8.19 -16.85 11.38
N ASP A 75 6.99 -17.14 10.86
CA ASP A 75 5.69 -16.70 11.41
C ASP A 75 5.47 -15.17 11.42
N VAL A 76 6.28 -14.41 10.68
CA VAL A 76 6.13 -12.96 10.50
C VAL A 76 5.86 -12.64 9.04
N ASN A 77 4.81 -11.83 8.80
CA ASN A 77 4.52 -11.31 7.47
C ASN A 77 5.43 -10.13 7.14
N TYR A 78 6.12 -10.23 6.02
CA TYR A 78 6.93 -9.17 5.42
C TYR A 78 6.27 -8.66 4.14
N TYR A 79 6.37 -7.34 3.94
CA TYR A 79 5.78 -6.62 2.82
C TYR A 79 6.88 -5.95 2.00
N ALA A 80 6.85 -6.13 0.69
CA ALA A 80 7.82 -5.54 -0.23
C ALA A 80 7.12 -4.86 -1.40
N PHE A 81 7.81 -3.90 -2.02
CA PHE A 81 7.33 -3.25 -3.23
C PHE A 81 7.28 -4.24 -4.39
N ARG A 82 6.17 -4.28 -5.13
CA ARG A 82 6.00 -5.16 -6.28
C ARG A 82 5.98 -4.41 -7.60
N GLN A 83 5.14 -3.39 -7.71
CA GLN A 83 4.98 -2.62 -8.95
C GLN A 83 4.35 -1.25 -8.71
N ALA A 84 4.56 -0.37 -9.67
CA ALA A 84 4.15 1.02 -9.57
C ALA A 84 2.65 1.24 -9.81
N VAL A 85 2.11 2.28 -9.18
CA VAL A 85 0.70 2.69 -9.27
C VAL A 85 0.56 4.20 -9.37
N HIS A 86 -0.49 4.64 -10.05
CA HIS A 86 -0.95 6.02 -9.99
C HIS A 86 -1.56 6.30 -8.62
N LYS A 87 -0.86 7.03 -7.74
CA LYS A 87 -1.28 7.29 -6.34
C LYS A 87 -2.62 8.04 -6.21
N ASP A 88 -3.04 8.78 -7.24
CA ASP A 88 -4.33 9.48 -7.26
C ASP A 88 -5.54 8.55 -7.48
N THR A 89 -5.33 7.43 -8.18
CA THR A 89 -6.40 6.51 -8.61
C THR A 89 -6.22 5.09 -8.08
N TRP A 90 -5.03 4.76 -7.59
CA TRP A 90 -4.58 3.41 -7.26
C TRP A 90 -4.72 2.41 -8.42
N ALA A 91 -4.59 2.90 -9.66
CA ALA A 91 -4.47 2.08 -10.86
C ALA A 91 -3.01 1.66 -11.09
N LEU A 92 -2.81 0.49 -11.66
CA LEU A 92 -1.47 0.00 -12.01
C LEU A 92 -0.93 0.80 -13.21
N GLU A 93 0.32 1.24 -13.16
CA GLU A 93 0.92 2.01 -14.28
C GLU A 93 1.06 1.18 -15.56
N LYS A 94 1.12 -0.16 -15.45
CA LYS A 94 1.26 -1.07 -16.60
C LYS A 94 -0.07 -1.54 -17.22
N GLU A 95 -1.23 -1.09 -16.73
CA GLU A 95 -2.52 -1.43 -17.36
C GLU A 95 -2.82 -0.62 -18.63
N GLU A 96 -2.01 0.39 -19.00
CA GLU A 96 -2.23 1.21 -20.20
C GLU A 96 -1.69 0.60 -21.52
N GLU A 97 -1.02 -0.56 -21.51
CA GLU A 97 -0.48 -1.19 -22.73
C GLU A 97 -1.41 -2.20 -23.43
N ASN A 98 -2.72 -2.15 -23.21
CA ASN A 98 -3.67 -3.00 -23.95
C ASN A 98 -4.59 -2.18 -24.85
N ILE A 99 -3.99 -1.51 -25.84
CA ILE A 99 -4.71 -0.98 -27.00
C ILE A 99 -4.64 -2.08 -28.08
N PRO A 100 -5.73 -2.82 -28.35
CA PRO A 100 -5.76 -3.70 -29.51
C PRO A 100 -5.76 -2.83 -30.78
N PHE A 101 -4.81 -3.13 -31.68
CA PHE A 101 -4.76 -2.61 -33.04
C PHE A 101 -5.99 -3.00 -33.86
#